data_AF-A0A2T0UFS9-F1
#
_entry.id   AF-A0A2T0UFS9-F1
#
_cell.length_a   1.000
_cell.length_b   1.000
_cell.length_c   1.000
_cell.angle_alpha   90.00
_cell.angle_beta   90.00
_cell.angle_gamma   90.00
#
_symmetry.space_group_name_H-M   'P 1'
#
loop_
_entity.id
_entity.type
_entity.pdbx_description
1 polymer ?
#
loop_
_entity_poly.entity_id
_entity_poly.type
_entity_poly.pdbx_seq_one_letter_code
_entity_poly.pdbx_strand_id
1 'polypeptide(L)'
;MTASVRTRRNALSSLFFLPGITIASWVTRTPDVRDLVGASTAQMGLILFGLSIGSMTGILSSGSFVSRWGTRPVMIAGTLAMAAGAGVIGTGAQLGSGVAVAVGLGLFGCGMGGSEVAFNIEGAEVERLLGRSAMPLMHGFFSLGTVVGATAGMVLTAVAFPVVAHLWIAAALVVAGLAVAIRPVPSGVGRVLAATAERAPRPAVWKDVRLLLIGGIILALAMAEGTANDWLPLVMVDGHGFDAALGSAVFAVFAAAMTVGRFIGGRFVDRYGRVAVLAASAVVSAAGMALVVFVDNQIVAAAAAILWGLGASLGFPVAISAAGDSGKHTAARVGLAATVGYVAFLVGPPVLGFLGEHYGLRSALIAVLVLVLAAAFITPAARKAAPAERETASSLSRS
;
A
#
# COMPACT_ATOMS: atom_id res chain seq x y z
N MET A 1 -17.76 25.64 17.28
CA MET A 1 -18.65 25.07 16.25
C MET A 1 -18.08 23.75 15.79
N THR A 2 -18.79 22.64 15.99
CA THR A 2 -18.43 21.34 15.42
C THR A 2 -18.58 21.43 13.90
N ALA A 3 -17.53 21.11 13.15
CA ALA A 3 -17.61 21.10 11.69
C ALA A 3 -18.69 20.11 11.23
N SER A 4 -19.39 20.42 10.14
CA SER A 4 -20.38 19.49 9.59
C SER A 4 -19.71 18.15 9.22
N VAL A 5 -20.44 17.05 9.30
CA VAL A 5 -19.91 15.72 8.93
C VAL A 5 -19.42 15.69 7.47
N ARG A 6 -20.06 16.46 6.57
CA ARG A 6 -19.62 16.63 5.18
C ARG A 6 -18.27 17.37 5.07
N THR A 7 -18.08 18.41 5.88
CA THR A 7 -16.81 19.15 5.96
C THR A 7 -15.69 18.24 6.46
N ARG A 8 -15.95 17.46 7.52
CA ARG A 8 -15.01 16.48 8.06
C ARG A 8 -14.65 15.39 7.04
N ARG A 9 -15.63 14.87 6.29
CA ARG A 9 -15.40 13.94 5.18
C ARG A 9 -14.47 14.53 4.12
N ASN A 10 -14.75 15.74 3.64
CA ASN A 10 -13.93 16.39 2.60
C ASN A 10 -12.50 16.63 3.09
N ALA A 11 -12.38 17.09 4.33
CA ALA A 11 -11.09 17.30 4.98
C ALA A 11 -10.29 15.99 5.07
N LEU A 12 -10.94 14.90 5.45
CA LEU A 12 -10.30 13.59 5.50
C LEU A 12 -9.92 13.07 4.10
N SER A 13 -10.77 13.25 3.09
CA SER A 13 -10.42 12.96 1.70
C SER A 13 -9.17 13.72 1.26
N SER A 14 -9.02 15.00 1.63
CA SER A 14 -7.78 15.75 1.38
C SER A 14 -6.58 15.20 2.14
N LEU A 15 -6.76 14.69 3.36
CA LEU A 15 -5.68 14.04 4.12
C LEU A 15 -5.25 12.72 3.47
N PHE A 16 -6.17 11.92 2.93
CA PHE A 16 -5.84 10.69 2.18
C PHE A 16 -5.05 10.97 0.89
N PHE A 17 -5.20 12.15 0.29
CA PHE A 17 -4.42 12.57 -0.88
C PHE A 17 -2.93 12.75 -0.56
N LEU A 18 -2.57 13.21 0.65
CA LEU A 18 -1.20 13.59 1.00
C LEU A 18 -0.20 12.41 0.98
N PRO A 19 -0.52 11.23 1.55
CA PRO A 19 0.34 10.06 1.41
C PRO A 19 0.56 9.66 -0.05
N GLY A 20 -0.50 9.70 -0.87
CA GLY A 20 -0.45 9.30 -2.27
C GLY A 20 0.48 10.18 -3.12
N ILE A 21 0.38 11.51 -2.99
CA ILE A 21 1.28 12.42 -3.72
C ILE A 21 2.73 12.26 -3.27
N THR A 22 2.99 12.13 -1.97
CA THR A 22 4.36 12.04 -1.45
C THR A 22 5.06 10.73 -1.81
N ILE A 23 4.36 9.58 -1.74
CA ILE A 23 4.97 8.30 -2.12
C ILE A 23 5.29 8.28 -3.61
N ALA A 24 4.40 8.79 -4.46
CA ALA A 24 4.67 8.83 -5.89
C ALA A 24 5.81 9.81 -6.26
N SER A 25 5.91 10.94 -5.56
CA SER A 25 7.07 11.85 -5.67
C SER A 25 8.39 11.17 -5.31
N TRP A 26 8.40 10.27 -4.32
CA TRP A 26 9.56 9.43 -4.01
C TRP A 26 9.84 8.40 -5.11
N VAL A 27 8.85 7.58 -5.45
CA VAL A 27 9.01 6.43 -6.37
C VAL A 27 9.56 6.88 -7.73
N THR A 28 9.05 7.98 -8.27
CA THR A 28 9.50 8.54 -9.56
C THR A 28 10.92 9.11 -9.54
N ARG A 29 11.52 9.27 -8.36
CA ARG A 29 12.92 9.72 -8.18
C ARG A 29 13.86 8.59 -7.80
N THR A 30 13.39 7.36 -7.70
CA THR A 30 14.22 6.22 -7.31
C THR A 30 15.45 6.00 -8.21
N PRO A 31 15.39 6.16 -9.56
CA PRO A 31 16.59 6.04 -10.39
C PRO A 31 17.61 7.15 -10.10
N ASP A 32 17.17 8.41 -10.08
CA ASP A 32 18.02 9.57 -9.78
C ASP A 32 18.67 9.44 -8.40
N VAL A 33 17.91 9.02 -7.39
CA VAL A 33 18.39 8.85 -6.01
C VAL A 33 19.44 7.76 -5.94
N ARG A 34 19.22 6.60 -6.57
CA ARG A 34 20.20 5.50 -6.65
C ARG A 34 21.52 6.01 -7.23
N ASP A 35 21.45 6.75 -8.33
CA ASP A 35 22.64 7.26 -9.02
C ASP A 35 23.39 8.31 -8.18
N LEU A 36 22.66 9.23 -7.55
CA LEU A 36 23.24 10.26 -6.67
C LEU A 36 24.00 9.67 -5.47
N VAL A 37 23.52 8.55 -4.91
CA VAL A 37 24.19 7.86 -3.79
C VAL A 37 25.18 6.78 -4.25
N GLY A 38 25.30 6.55 -5.57
CA GLY A 38 26.15 5.51 -6.15
C GLY A 38 25.79 4.10 -5.68
N ALA A 39 24.51 3.82 -5.41
CA ALA A 39 24.09 2.54 -4.85
C ALA A 39 24.04 1.43 -5.91
N SER A 40 24.56 0.26 -5.55
CA SER A 40 24.29 -0.99 -6.26
C SER A 40 22.81 -1.40 -6.11
N THR A 41 22.35 -2.37 -6.90
CA THR A 41 20.99 -2.90 -6.81
C THR A 41 20.70 -3.51 -5.43
N ALA A 42 21.64 -4.29 -4.88
CA ALA A 42 21.51 -4.85 -3.54
C ALA A 42 21.48 -3.75 -2.44
N GLN A 43 22.32 -2.73 -2.56
CA GLN A 43 22.31 -1.59 -1.64
C GLN A 43 20.98 -0.83 -1.71
N MET A 44 20.42 -0.64 -2.89
CA MET A 44 19.10 -0.03 -3.05
C MET A 44 18.00 -0.85 -2.38
N GLY A 45 18.09 -2.19 -2.42
CA GLY A 45 17.19 -3.07 -1.67
C GLY A 45 17.25 -2.85 -0.16
N LEU A 46 18.44 -2.61 0.40
CA LEU A 46 18.61 -2.26 1.82
C LEU A 46 18.12 -0.84 2.15
N ILE A 47 18.30 0.11 1.23
CA ILE A 47 17.78 1.48 1.38
C ILE A 47 16.23 1.45 1.44
N LEU A 48 15.61 0.75 0.49
CA LEU A 48 14.15 0.56 0.43
C LEU A 48 13.62 -0.18 1.65
N PHE A 49 14.39 -1.12 2.22
CA PHE A 49 14.02 -1.81 3.45
C PHE A 49 13.78 -0.85 4.63
N GLY A 50 14.42 0.32 4.64
CA GLY A 50 14.14 1.40 5.59
C GLY A 50 12.66 1.80 5.59
N LEU A 51 12.05 1.95 4.40
CA LEU A 51 10.62 2.29 4.25
C LEU A 51 9.74 1.24 4.93
N SER A 52 10.07 -0.04 4.74
CA SER A 52 9.29 -1.15 5.26
C SER A 52 9.38 -1.27 6.79
N ILE A 53 10.58 -1.12 7.37
CA ILE A 53 10.78 -1.07 8.83
C ILE A 53 9.99 0.10 9.41
N GLY A 54 10.11 1.27 8.78
CA GLY A 54 9.38 2.47 9.15
C GLY A 54 7.88 2.22 9.19
N SER A 55 7.31 1.79 8.06
CA SER A 55 5.86 1.55 7.90
C SER A 55 5.33 0.57 8.93
N MET A 56 6.01 -0.57 9.12
CA MET A 56 5.62 -1.56 10.13
C MET A 56 5.64 -0.97 11.54
N THR A 57 6.68 -0.21 11.89
CA THR A 57 6.79 0.47 13.19
C THR A 57 5.62 1.44 13.40
N GLY A 58 5.27 2.20 12.36
CA GLY A 58 4.11 3.10 12.37
C GLY A 58 2.79 2.36 12.59
N ILE A 59 2.53 1.31 11.80
CA ILE A 59 1.29 0.52 11.88
C ILE A 59 1.13 -0.13 13.25
N LEU A 60 2.17 -0.81 13.73
CA LEU A 60 2.13 -1.56 15.00
C LEU A 60 1.98 -0.64 16.22
N SER A 61 2.52 0.58 16.16
CA SER A 61 2.42 1.55 17.26
C SER A 61 1.16 2.42 17.21
N SER A 62 0.53 2.58 16.04
CA SER A 62 -0.59 3.52 15.84
C SER A 62 -1.78 3.24 16.75
N GLY A 63 -2.18 1.98 16.94
CA GLY A 63 -3.32 1.64 17.79
C GLY A 63 -3.16 2.12 19.24
N SER A 64 -1.97 1.96 19.82
CA SER A 64 -1.64 2.44 21.17
C SER A 64 -1.59 3.96 21.25
N PHE A 65 -1.11 4.62 20.20
CA PHE A 65 -1.07 6.09 20.15
C PHE A 65 -2.47 6.70 19.95
N VAL A 66 -3.31 6.09 19.11
CA VAL A 66 -4.69 6.52 18.89
C VAL A 66 -5.53 6.30 20.14
N SER A 67 -5.38 5.17 20.85
CA SER A 67 -6.12 4.95 22.10
C SER A 67 -5.78 5.98 23.18
N ARG A 68 -4.48 6.36 23.27
CA ARG A 68 -3.99 7.35 24.26
C ARG A 68 -4.33 8.79 23.89
N TRP A 69 -4.13 9.20 22.63
CA TRP A 69 -4.19 10.60 22.23
C TRP A 69 -5.34 10.95 21.28
N GLY A 70 -6.00 9.95 20.70
CA GLY A 70 -6.99 10.09 19.63
C GLY A 70 -6.36 10.09 18.24
N THR A 71 -7.19 10.04 17.20
CA THR A 71 -6.76 10.00 15.79
C THR A 71 -6.00 11.27 15.38
N ARG A 72 -6.49 12.46 15.77
CA ARG A 72 -5.95 13.75 15.28
C ARG A 72 -4.47 13.97 15.57
N PRO A 73 -3.95 13.80 16.81
CA PRO A 73 -2.51 13.98 17.06
C PRO A 73 -1.66 12.96 16.29
N VAL A 74 -2.14 11.73 16.13
CA VAL A 74 -1.44 10.67 15.38
C VAL A 74 -1.38 11.00 13.89
N MET A 75 -2.48 11.50 13.30
CA MET A 75 -2.49 11.98 11.92
C MET A 75 -1.51 13.14 11.71
N ILE A 76 -1.46 14.10 12.64
CA ILE A 76 -0.51 15.23 12.57
C ILE A 76 0.92 14.72 12.64
N ALA A 77 1.26 13.98 13.70
CA ALA A 77 2.62 13.49 13.93
C ALA A 77 3.08 12.60 12.77
N GLY A 78 2.24 11.68 12.30
CA GLY A 78 2.56 10.80 11.18
C GLY A 78 2.74 11.55 9.86
N THR A 79 1.86 12.50 9.55
CA THR A 79 1.99 13.30 8.31
C THR A 79 3.23 14.20 8.35
N LEU A 80 3.57 14.78 9.52
CA LEU A 80 4.79 15.57 9.70
C LEU A 80 6.05 14.69 9.60
N ALA A 81 6.04 13.49 10.19
CA ALA A 81 7.13 12.52 10.04
C ALA A 81 7.31 12.11 8.57
N MET A 82 6.21 11.87 7.85
CA MET A 82 6.25 11.58 6.41
C MET A 82 6.90 12.72 5.61
N ALA A 83 6.48 13.97 5.85
CA ALA A 83 7.06 15.14 5.19
C ALA A 83 8.55 15.34 5.54
N ALA A 84 8.92 15.19 6.82
CA ALA A 84 10.32 15.25 7.25
C ALA A 84 11.16 14.14 6.60
N GLY A 85 10.63 12.92 6.51
CA GLY A 85 11.26 11.80 5.82
C GLY A 85 11.53 12.12 4.35
N ALA A 86 10.57 12.70 3.63
CA ALA A 86 10.77 13.15 2.24
C ALA A 86 11.91 14.18 2.11
N GLY A 87 11.97 15.16 3.01
CA GLY A 87 13.08 16.12 3.05
C GLY A 87 14.44 15.46 3.33
N VAL A 88 14.50 14.54 4.29
CA VAL A 88 15.72 13.78 4.62
C VAL A 88 16.18 12.90 3.45
N ILE A 89 15.26 12.27 2.72
CA ILE A 89 15.57 11.52 1.50
C ILE A 89 16.23 12.44 0.47
N GLY A 90 15.64 13.60 0.18
CA GLY A 90 16.17 14.55 -0.79
C GLY A 90 17.55 15.07 -0.41
N THR A 91 17.74 15.47 0.85
CA THR A 91 19.05 15.92 1.36
C THR A 91 20.07 14.79 1.37
N GLY A 92 19.67 13.57 1.78
CA GLY A 92 20.53 12.39 1.77
C GLY A 92 21.05 12.05 0.38
N ALA A 93 20.18 12.12 -0.63
CA ALA A 93 20.55 11.95 -2.03
C ALA A 93 21.54 13.03 -2.48
N GLN A 94 21.29 14.31 -2.18
CA GLN A 94 22.21 15.39 -2.54
C GLN A 94 23.60 15.25 -1.89
N LEU A 95 23.67 14.68 -0.69
CA LEU A 95 24.92 14.41 0.03
C LEU A 95 25.57 13.07 -0.37
N GLY A 96 24.97 12.30 -1.28
CA GLY A 96 25.46 10.98 -1.69
C GLY A 96 25.42 9.92 -0.57
N SER A 97 24.55 10.09 0.43
CA SER A 97 24.48 9.21 1.61
C SER A 97 23.29 8.26 1.54
N GLY A 98 23.52 7.02 1.11
CA GLY A 98 22.50 5.96 1.11
C GLY A 98 21.91 5.69 2.51
N VAL A 99 22.72 5.80 3.57
CA VAL A 99 22.24 5.67 4.96
C VAL A 99 21.26 6.78 5.32
N ALA A 100 21.53 8.03 4.94
CA ALA A 100 20.61 9.13 5.17
C ALA A 100 19.29 8.92 4.42
N VAL A 101 19.34 8.42 3.18
CA VAL A 101 18.14 8.05 2.41
C VAL A 101 17.36 6.94 3.12
N ALA A 102 18.02 5.89 3.61
CA ALA A 102 17.37 4.80 4.33
C ALA A 102 16.70 5.27 5.64
N VAL A 103 17.34 6.15 6.40
CA VAL A 103 16.76 6.78 7.60
C VAL A 103 15.58 7.67 7.23
N GLY A 104 15.69 8.45 6.16
CA GLY A 104 14.61 9.25 5.62
C GLY A 104 13.40 8.41 5.23
N LEU A 105 13.63 7.27 4.56
CA LEU A 105 12.59 6.28 4.23
C LEU A 105 11.98 5.63 5.47
N GLY A 106 12.79 5.34 6.50
CA GLY A 106 12.28 4.85 7.78
C GLY A 106 11.35 5.85 8.47
N LEU A 107 11.74 7.12 8.51
CA LEU A 107 10.88 8.18 9.05
C LEU A 107 9.63 8.38 8.20
N PHE A 108 9.80 8.36 6.88
CA PHE A 108 8.72 8.45 5.90
C PHE A 108 7.68 7.35 6.10
N GLY A 109 8.13 6.09 6.14
CA GLY A 109 7.31 4.91 6.33
C GLY A 109 6.61 4.94 7.67
N CYS A 110 7.32 5.27 8.75
CA CYS A 110 6.74 5.37 10.10
C CYS A 110 5.59 6.38 10.13
N GLY A 111 5.79 7.54 9.49
CA GLY A 111 4.77 8.55 9.34
C GLY A 111 3.56 8.07 8.54
N MET A 112 3.81 7.45 7.38
CA MET A 112 2.78 6.92 6.48
C MET A 112 1.94 5.83 7.15
N GLY A 113 2.56 4.76 7.64
CA GLY A 113 1.85 3.64 8.26
C GLY A 113 1.12 4.05 9.55
N GLY A 114 1.72 4.92 10.35
CA GLY A 114 1.11 5.42 11.59
C GLY A 114 -0.12 6.30 11.33
N SER A 115 -0.01 7.24 10.40
CA SER A 115 -1.11 8.14 10.03
C SER A 115 -2.23 7.42 9.28
N GLU A 116 -1.93 6.41 8.44
CA GLU A 116 -2.91 5.62 7.71
C GLU A 116 -3.91 4.91 8.63
N VAL A 117 -3.43 4.24 9.69
CA VAL A 117 -4.31 3.61 10.67
C VAL A 117 -5.23 4.65 11.34
N ALA A 118 -4.70 5.83 11.66
CA ALA A 118 -5.49 6.91 12.25
C ALA A 118 -6.51 7.51 11.26
N PHE A 119 -6.15 7.66 9.98
CA PHE A 119 -7.05 8.09 8.91
C PHE A 119 -8.22 7.12 8.75
N ASN A 120 -7.95 5.81 8.79
CA ASN A 120 -8.96 4.77 8.66
C ASN A 120 -9.93 4.72 9.85
N ILE A 121 -9.43 4.87 11.09
CA ILE A 121 -10.28 4.97 12.29
C ILE A 121 -11.18 6.22 12.20
N GLU A 122 -10.60 7.35 11.80
CA GLU A 122 -11.33 8.61 11.63
C GLU A 122 -12.40 8.51 10.53
N GLY A 123 -12.06 7.86 9.41
CA GLY A 123 -12.97 7.68 8.29
C GLY A 123 -14.12 6.74 8.60
N ALA A 124 -13.88 5.66 9.36
CA ALA A 124 -14.92 4.75 9.80
C ALA A 124 -15.95 5.48 10.70
N GLU A 125 -15.47 6.39 11.56
CA GLU A 125 -16.34 7.24 12.36
C GLU A 125 -17.14 8.23 11.49
N VAL A 126 -16.54 8.81 10.45
CA VAL A 126 -17.25 9.67 9.49
C VAL A 126 -18.33 8.90 8.74
N GLU A 127 -18.05 7.67 8.27
CA GLU A 127 -19.05 6.80 7.64
C GLU A 127 -20.21 6.49 8.57
N ARG A 128 -19.92 6.13 9.82
CA ARG A 128 -20.92 5.86 10.85
C ARG A 128 -21.85 7.05 11.07
N LEU A 129 -21.30 8.26 11.15
CA LEU A 129 -22.06 9.50 11.32
C LEU A 129 -22.85 9.89 10.06
N LEU A 130 -22.37 9.54 8.86
CA LEU A 130 -23.09 9.79 7.61
C LEU A 130 -24.21 8.76 7.34
N GLY A 131 -24.18 7.60 8.00
CA GLY A 131 -25.11 6.50 7.75
C GLY A 131 -24.96 5.86 6.36
N ARG A 132 -23.84 6.08 5.67
CA ARG A 132 -23.54 5.57 4.33
C ARG A 132 -22.04 5.46 4.11
N SER A 133 -21.64 4.64 3.14
CA SER A 133 -20.23 4.46 2.80
C SER A 133 -19.61 5.75 2.23
N ALA A 134 -18.39 6.03 2.66
CA ALA A 134 -17.54 7.18 2.29
C ALA A 134 -16.04 6.81 2.23
N MET A 135 -15.61 5.69 2.82
CA MET A 135 -14.23 5.22 2.84
C MET A 135 -13.66 4.92 1.44
N PRO A 136 -14.40 4.29 0.50
CA PRO A 136 -13.91 4.09 -0.86
C PRO A 136 -13.58 5.40 -1.57
N LEU A 137 -14.37 6.46 -1.33
CA LEU A 137 -14.08 7.79 -1.86
C LEU A 137 -12.77 8.34 -1.28
N MET A 138 -12.53 8.17 0.03
CA MET A 138 -11.30 8.62 0.68
C MET A 138 -10.06 7.90 0.14
N HIS A 139 -10.08 6.57 0.00
CA HIS A 139 -9.00 5.83 -0.68
C HIS A 139 -8.85 6.20 -2.17
N GLY A 140 -9.95 6.63 -2.82
CA GLY A 140 -9.90 7.22 -4.16
C GLY A 140 -9.01 8.46 -4.22
N PHE A 141 -9.02 9.31 -3.19
CA PHE A 141 -8.14 10.48 -3.10
C PHE A 141 -6.66 10.11 -2.89
N PHE A 142 -6.36 9.02 -2.17
CA PHE A 142 -4.99 8.48 -2.12
C PHE A 142 -4.50 8.13 -3.51
N SER A 143 -5.31 7.37 -4.26
CA SER A 143 -4.96 6.95 -5.62
C SER A 143 -4.83 8.14 -6.57
N LEU A 144 -5.71 9.16 -6.45
CA LEU A 144 -5.58 10.43 -7.17
C LEU A 144 -4.26 11.14 -6.83
N GLY A 145 -3.88 11.16 -5.54
CA GLY A 145 -2.59 11.67 -5.08
C GLY A 145 -1.44 10.96 -5.77
N THR A 146 -1.47 9.63 -5.85
CA THR A 146 -0.44 8.82 -6.53
C THR A 146 -0.33 9.18 -8.00
N VAL A 147 -1.45 9.32 -8.72
CA VAL A 147 -1.42 9.71 -10.15
C VAL A 147 -0.86 11.13 -10.34
N VAL A 148 -1.29 12.08 -9.52
CA VAL A 148 -0.80 13.47 -9.58
C VAL A 148 0.69 13.54 -9.25
N GLY A 149 1.13 12.87 -8.18
CA GLY A 149 2.52 12.81 -7.76
C GLY A 149 3.41 12.09 -8.78
N ALA A 150 2.94 11.00 -9.39
CA ALA A 150 3.68 10.28 -10.42
C ALA A 150 3.84 11.13 -11.69
N THR A 151 2.76 11.82 -12.10
CA THR A 151 2.80 12.72 -13.26
C THR A 151 3.74 13.90 -13.02
N ALA A 152 3.64 14.56 -11.85
CA ALA A 152 4.53 15.66 -11.49
C ALA A 152 5.99 15.20 -11.39
N GLY A 153 6.24 14.06 -10.74
CA GLY A 153 7.56 13.46 -10.62
C GLY A 153 8.19 13.14 -11.98
N MET A 154 7.43 12.48 -12.87
CA MET A 154 7.85 12.22 -14.26
C MET A 154 8.24 13.50 -15.00
N VAL A 155 7.41 14.56 -14.95
CA VAL A 155 7.71 15.84 -15.61
C VAL A 155 8.98 16.48 -15.02
N LEU A 156 9.11 16.46 -13.69
CA LEU A 156 10.27 17.04 -13.01
C LEU A 156 11.56 16.24 -13.29
N THR A 157 11.48 14.93 -13.47
CA THR A 157 12.61 14.10 -13.94
C THR A 157 12.97 14.44 -15.38
N ALA A 158 11.98 14.60 -16.27
CA ALA A 158 12.21 14.93 -17.69
C ALA A 158 12.95 16.27 -17.91
N VAL A 159 12.72 17.25 -17.02
CA VAL A 159 13.42 18.56 -17.07
C VAL A 159 14.67 18.62 -16.18
N ALA A 160 15.17 17.46 -15.72
CA ALA A 160 16.32 17.34 -14.83
C ALA A 160 16.22 18.21 -13.56
N PHE A 161 15.00 18.39 -13.02
CA PHE A 161 14.78 19.19 -11.83
C PHE A 161 15.43 18.51 -10.61
N PRO A 162 16.13 19.23 -9.71
CA PRO A 162 16.85 18.62 -8.60
C PRO A 162 15.96 17.80 -7.65
N VAL A 163 16.39 16.57 -7.32
CA VAL A 163 15.69 15.65 -6.42
C VAL A 163 15.41 16.30 -5.06
N VAL A 164 16.43 16.92 -4.47
CA VAL A 164 16.31 17.58 -3.16
C VAL A 164 15.24 18.66 -3.16
N ALA A 165 15.21 19.50 -4.20
CA ALA A 165 14.23 20.57 -4.31
C ALA A 165 12.82 20.00 -4.49
N HIS A 166 12.65 18.99 -5.34
CA HIS A 166 11.37 18.32 -5.55
C HIS A 166 10.82 17.74 -4.23
N LEU A 167 11.62 16.99 -3.47
CA LEU A 167 11.15 16.35 -2.25
C LEU A 167 10.90 17.34 -1.10
N TRP A 168 11.65 18.44 -1.01
CA TRP A 168 11.34 19.53 -0.06
C TRP A 168 10.08 20.30 -0.45
N ILE A 169 9.83 20.54 -1.75
CA ILE A 169 8.59 21.14 -2.23
C ILE A 169 7.41 20.22 -1.91
N ALA A 170 7.53 18.92 -2.19
CA ALA A 170 6.49 17.94 -1.84
C ALA A 170 6.22 17.93 -0.33
N ALA A 171 7.27 17.91 0.50
CA ALA A 171 7.15 17.99 1.96
C ALA A 171 6.43 19.29 2.41
N ALA A 172 6.79 20.44 1.85
CA ALA A 172 6.16 21.72 2.17
C ALA A 172 4.66 21.74 1.78
N LEU A 173 4.32 21.21 0.60
CA LEU A 173 2.92 21.08 0.15
C LEU A 173 2.11 20.15 1.05
N VAL A 174 2.71 19.05 1.52
CA VAL A 174 2.08 18.12 2.48
C VAL A 174 1.81 18.80 3.81
N VAL A 175 2.78 19.55 4.34
CA VAL A 175 2.62 20.28 5.61
C VAL A 175 1.54 21.37 5.47
N ALA A 176 1.52 22.10 4.35
CA ALA A 176 0.50 23.10 4.07
C ALA A 176 -0.90 22.46 3.94
N GLY A 177 -1.00 21.35 3.20
CA GLY A 177 -2.24 20.57 3.05
C GLY A 177 -2.76 20.06 4.39
N LEU A 178 -1.87 19.53 5.24
CA LEU A 178 -2.19 19.11 6.60
C LEU A 178 -2.73 20.28 7.44
N ALA A 179 -2.06 21.43 7.42
CA ALA A 179 -2.43 22.60 8.22
C ALA A 179 -3.85 23.12 7.91
N VAL A 180 -4.30 22.95 6.66
CA VAL A 180 -5.66 23.28 6.22
C VAL A 180 -6.64 22.15 6.54
N ALA A 181 -6.32 20.92 6.12
CA ALA A 181 -7.24 19.79 6.18
C ALA A 181 -7.44 19.21 7.58
N ILE A 182 -6.53 19.43 8.53
CA ILE A 182 -6.68 18.89 9.90
C ILE A 182 -7.64 19.70 10.79
N ARG A 183 -8.03 20.91 10.37
CA ARG A 183 -8.87 21.81 11.19
C ARG A 183 -10.25 21.24 11.51
N PRO A 184 -10.96 20.60 10.56
CA PRO A 184 -12.31 20.06 10.81
C PRO A 184 -12.32 18.71 11.53
N VAL A 185 -11.13 18.13 11.79
CA VAL A 185 -10.98 16.83 12.44
C VAL A 185 -11.00 17.00 13.98
N PRO A 186 -11.91 16.32 14.71
CA PRO A 186 -11.94 16.35 16.17
C PRO A 186 -10.78 15.57 16.80
N SER A 187 -10.37 15.95 18.01
CA SER A 187 -9.24 15.32 18.74
C SER A 187 -9.60 14.06 19.53
N GLY A 188 -10.89 13.77 19.73
CA GLY A 188 -11.36 12.73 20.65
C GLY A 188 -11.62 11.35 20.03
N VAL A 189 -11.58 11.23 18.70
CA VAL A 189 -11.98 9.99 18.01
C VAL A 189 -10.90 8.92 18.14
N GLY A 190 -11.32 7.66 18.29
CA GLY A 190 -10.42 6.54 18.55
C GLY A 190 -9.93 6.43 19.99
N ARG A 191 -10.22 7.41 20.86
CA ARG A 191 -9.99 7.29 22.30
C ARG A 191 -10.98 6.28 22.88
N VAL A 192 -10.47 5.09 23.18
CA VAL A 192 -11.15 4.10 24.00
C VAL A 192 -10.28 3.94 25.24
N LEU A 193 -10.85 4.11 26.43
CA LEU A 193 -10.19 3.72 27.68
C LEU A 193 -9.79 2.24 27.51
N ALA A 194 -8.49 1.96 27.44
CA ALA A 194 -7.89 0.68 27.07
C ALA A 194 -8.16 -0.48 28.06
N ALA A 195 -9.33 -0.52 28.69
CA ALA A 195 -9.68 -1.45 29.75
C ALA A 195 -10.24 -2.79 29.24
N THR A 196 -10.65 -2.91 27.97
CA THR A 196 -11.40 -4.09 27.50
C THR A 196 -10.74 -4.93 26.41
N ALA A 197 -9.74 -4.41 25.68
CA ALA A 197 -9.11 -5.16 24.56
C ALA A 197 -7.88 -6.01 24.98
N GLU A 198 -7.15 -5.63 26.04
CA GLU A 198 -5.92 -6.32 26.45
C GLU A 198 -6.16 -7.61 27.28
N ARG A 199 -7.38 -7.85 27.77
CA ARG A 199 -7.69 -8.95 28.70
C ARG A 199 -8.30 -10.20 28.09
N ALA A 200 -8.60 -10.21 26.79
CA ALA A 200 -9.13 -11.41 26.13
C ALA A 200 -7.98 -12.28 25.58
N PRO A 201 -7.97 -13.61 25.81
CA PRO A 201 -6.98 -14.50 25.21
C PRO A 201 -7.05 -14.38 23.69
N ARG A 202 -5.90 -14.12 23.04
CA ARG A 202 -5.83 -14.01 21.58
C ARG A 202 -6.19 -15.38 20.97
N PRO A 203 -7.29 -15.48 20.19
CA PRO A 203 -7.69 -16.74 19.60
C PRO A 203 -6.60 -17.25 18.66
N ALA A 204 -6.34 -18.57 18.69
CA ALA A 204 -5.29 -19.21 17.89
C ALA A 204 -5.66 -19.33 16.40
N VAL A 205 -6.02 -18.20 15.76
CA VAL A 205 -6.44 -18.12 14.35
C VAL A 205 -5.33 -18.55 13.38
N TRP A 206 -4.06 -18.51 13.80
CA TRP A 206 -2.90 -18.98 13.03
C TRP A 206 -2.90 -20.48 12.74
N LYS A 207 -3.74 -21.27 13.41
CA LYS A 207 -3.92 -22.70 13.13
C LYS A 207 -4.92 -22.99 12.00
N ASP A 208 -5.67 -21.98 11.54
CA ASP A 208 -6.66 -22.14 10.48
C ASP A 208 -5.98 -22.13 9.11
N VAL A 209 -5.87 -23.32 8.50
CA VAL A 209 -5.24 -23.51 7.18
C VAL A 209 -5.87 -22.64 6.10
N ARG A 210 -7.19 -22.45 6.12
CA ARG A 210 -7.87 -21.62 5.12
C ARG A 210 -7.50 -20.15 5.28
N LEU A 211 -7.35 -19.69 6.52
CA LEU A 211 -6.85 -18.34 6.77
C LEU A 211 -5.39 -18.18 6.34
N LEU A 212 -4.55 -19.19 6.53
CA LEU A 212 -3.16 -19.18 6.04
C LEU A 212 -3.09 -19.14 4.51
N LEU A 213 -3.95 -19.88 3.81
CA LEU A 213 -4.06 -19.81 2.35
C LEU A 213 -4.52 -18.42 1.88
N ILE A 214 -5.49 -17.81 2.57
CA ILE A 214 -5.89 -16.41 2.30
C ILE A 214 -4.71 -15.46 2.56
N GLY A 215 -3.94 -15.68 3.63
CA GLY A 215 -2.69 -14.96 3.90
C GLY A 215 -1.69 -15.11 2.77
N GLY A 216 -1.53 -16.31 2.19
CA GLY A 216 -0.68 -16.55 1.02
C GLY A 216 -1.12 -15.78 -0.22
N ILE A 217 -2.43 -15.69 -0.49
CA ILE A 217 -2.97 -14.84 -1.57
C ILE A 217 -2.63 -13.38 -1.32
N ILE A 218 -2.84 -12.89 -0.10
CA ILE A 218 -2.52 -11.50 0.28
C ILE A 218 -1.04 -11.24 0.09
N LEU A 219 -0.17 -12.12 0.58
CA LEU A 219 1.28 -11.99 0.45
C LEU A 219 1.70 -11.88 -1.01
N ALA A 220 1.21 -12.78 -1.87
CA ALA A 220 1.59 -12.78 -3.28
C ALA A 220 1.10 -11.53 -4.03
N LEU A 221 -0.15 -11.12 -3.81
CA LEU A 221 -0.72 -9.95 -4.49
C LEU A 221 -0.19 -8.63 -3.92
N ALA A 222 0.09 -8.57 -2.62
CA ALA A 222 0.81 -7.46 -1.99
C ALA A 222 2.25 -7.37 -2.50
N MET A 223 2.93 -8.51 -2.69
CA MET A 223 4.27 -8.54 -3.30
C MET A 223 4.23 -8.01 -4.73
N ALA A 224 3.22 -8.38 -5.53
CA ALA A 224 3.05 -7.87 -6.89
C ALA A 224 2.87 -6.34 -6.92
N GLU A 225 2.05 -5.80 -6.03
CA GLU A 225 1.86 -4.34 -5.89
C GLU A 225 3.12 -3.65 -5.36
N GLY A 226 3.69 -4.14 -4.26
CA GLY A 226 4.87 -3.57 -3.62
C GLY A 226 6.07 -3.54 -4.55
N THR A 227 6.31 -4.64 -5.26
CA THR A 227 7.41 -4.73 -6.24
C THR A 227 7.30 -3.64 -7.32
N ALA A 228 6.09 -3.32 -7.78
CA ALA A 228 5.91 -2.23 -8.73
C ALA A 228 6.21 -0.86 -8.11
N ASN A 229 5.79 -0.62 -6.87
CA ASN A 229 6.08 0.63 -6.16
C ASN A 229 7.58 0.81 -5.87
N ASP A 230 8.30 -0.28 -5.59
CA ASP A 230 9.69 -0.23 -5.17
C ASP A 230 10.67 -0.26 -6.35
N TRP A 231 10.37 -1.06 -7.38
CA TRP A 231 11.34 -1.42 -8.42
C TRP A 231 10.92 -1.07 -9.84
N LEU A 232 9.66 -0.74 -10.12
CA LEU A 232 9.21 -0.58 -11.52
C LEU A 232 10.01 0.48 -12.30
N PRO A 233 10.28 1.69 -11.77
CA PRO A 233 11.13 2.66 -12.48
C PRO A 233 12.54 2.12 -12.75
N LEU A 234 13.17 1.48 -11.76
CA LEU A 234 14.50 0.88 -11.88
C LEU A 234 14.55 -0.28 -12.88
N VAL A 235 13.53 -1.14 -12.89
CA VAL A 235 13.40 -2.26 -13.86
C VAL A 235 13.29 -1.71 -15.29
N MET A 236 12.57 -0.59 -15.48
CA MET A 236 12.46 0.03 -16.79
C MET A 236 13.78 0.65 -17.25
N VAL A 237 14.49 1.35 -16.36
CA VAL A 237 15.78 1.96 -16.67
C VAL A 237 16.85 0.89 -16.91
N ASP A 238 17.10 0.03 -15.93
CA ASP A 238 18.23 -0.91 -15.96
C ASP A 238 17.93 -2.18 -16.76
N GLY A 239 16.66 -2.57 -16.86
CA GLY A 239 16.24 -3.81 -17.51
C GLY A 239 15.76 -3.66 -18.95
N HIS A 240 15.21 -2.48 -19.31
CA HIS A 240 14.66 -2.19 -20.64
C HIS A 240 15.32 -0.98 -21.31
N GLY A 241 16.30 -0.33 -20.67
CA GLY A 241 17.08 0.76 -21.25
C GLY A 241 16.30 2.06 -21.44
N PHE A 242 15.23 2.28 -20.67
CA PHE A 242 14.56 3.58 -20.66
C PHE A 242 15.44 4.64 -19.99
N ASP A 243 15.27 5.91 -20.39
CA ASP A 243 15.74 7.01 -19.54
C ASP A 243 14.91 7.09 -18.24
N ALA A 244 15.40 7.85 -17.26
CA ALA A 244 14.74 7.99 -15.96
C ALA A 244 13.31 8.55 -16.06
N ALA A 245 13.05 9.45 -17.02
CA ALA A 245 11.76 10.09 -17.18
C ALA A 245 10.72 9.10 -17.71
N LEU A 246 11.05 8.35 -18.77
CA LEU A 246 10.20 7.31 -19.34
C LEU A 246 10.04 6.13 -18.38
N GLY A 247 11.09 5.74 -17.65
CA GLY A 247 10.97 4.71 -16.60
C GLY A 247 9.94 5.10 -15.53
N SER A 248 9.95 6.37 -15.11
CA SER A 248 8.94 6.93 -14.21
C SER A 248 7.56 7.08 -14.86
N ALA A 249 7.48 7.32 -16.16
CA ALA A 249 6.22 7.36 -16.91
C ALA A 249 5.51 6.00 -16.88
N VAL A 250 6.26 4.89 -16.98
CA VAL A 250 5.69 3.53 -16.86
C VAL A 250 5.06 3.31 -15.49
N PHE A 251 5.68 3.82 -14.41
CA PHE A 251 5.06 3.79 -13.08
C PHE A 251 3.79 4.64 -13.01
N ALA A 252 3.76 5.81 -13.64
CA ALA A 252 2.54 6.62 -13.73
C ALA A 252 1.40 5.88 -14.46
N VAL A 253 1.72 5.17 -15.55
CA VAL A 253 0.76 4.31 -16.27
C VAL A 253 0.25 3.17 -15.40
N PHE A 254 1.14 2.47 -14.68
CA PHE A 254 0.76 1.44 -13.71
C PHE A 254 -0.19 2.00 -12.64
N ALA A 255 0.15 3.14 -12.03
CA ALA A 255 -0.65 3.77 -10.99
C ALA A 255 -2.03 4.22 -11.51
N ALA A 256 -2.10 4.77 -12.72
CA ALA A 256 -3.35 5.14 -13.36
C ALA A 256 -4.23 3.91 -13.65
N ALA A 257 -3.65 2.85 -14.20
CA ALA A 257 -4.35 1.58 -14.47
C ALA A 257 -4.88 0.96 -13.17
N MET A 258 -4.06 0.93 -12.11
CA MET A 258 -4.48 0.48 -10.78
C MET A 258 -5.63 1.31 -10.23
N THR A 259 -5.56 2.64 -10.37
CA THR A 259 -6.60 3.57 -9.94
C THR A 259 -7.93 3.24 -10.63
N VAL A 260 -7.92 3.10 -11.97
CA VAL A 260 -9.11 2.70 -12.74
C VAL A 260 -9.67 1.38 -12.22
N GLY A 261 -8.82 0.37 -12.02
CA GLY A 261 -9.19 -0.93 -11.47
C GLY A 261 -9.89 -0.83 -10.11
N ARG A 262 -9.39 0.01 -9.20
CA ARG A 262 -10.00 0.25 -7.88
C ARG A 262 -11.39 0.89 -7.96
N PHE A 263 -11.61 1.81 -8.90
CA PHE A 263 -12.92 2.48 -9.07
C PHE A 263 -13.99 1.59 -9.72
N ILE A 264 -13.60 0.69 -10.63
CA ILE A 264 -14.55 -0.17 -11.34
C ILE A 264 -14.69 -1.56 -10.71
N GLY A 265 -13.69 -2.01 -9.95
CA GLY A 265 -13.54 -3.39 -9.51
C GLY A 265 -14.65 -3.91 -8.60
N GLY A 266 -15.28 -3.05 -7.80
CA GLY A 266 -16.44 -3.43 -6.99
C GLY A 266 -17.55 -4.06 -7.82
N ARG A 267 -17.84 -3.52 -9.01
CA ARG A 267 -18.86 -4.06 -9.92
C ARG A 267 -18.53 -5.46 -10.41
N PHE A 268 -17.24 -5.76 -10.58
CA PHE A 268 -16.78 -7.10 -10.96
C PHE A 268 -16.89 -8.08 -9.79
N VAL A 269 -16.57 -7.65 -8.57
CA VAL A 269 -16.72 -8.48 -7.36
C VAL A 269 -18.20 -8.83 -7.14
N ASP A 270 -19.10 -7.86 -7.30
CA ASP A 270 -20.54 -8.07 -7.14
C ASP A 270 -21.11 -9.02 -8.20
N ARG A 271 -20.63 -8.90 -9.46
CA ARG A 271 -21.13 -9.69 -10.59
C ARG A 271 -20.56 -11.11 -10.67
N TYR A 272 -19.25 -11.27 -10.41
CA TYR A 272 -18.53 -12.52 -10.64
C TYR A 272 -18.08 -13.22 -9.34
N GLY A 273 -18.20 -12.55 -8.20
CA GLY A 273 -17.80 -13.06 -6.90
C GLY A 273 -16.29 -12.97 -6.64
N ARG A 274 -15.94 -12.95 -5.35
CA ARG A 274 -14.56 -12.72 -4.88
C ARG A 274 -13.51 -13.71 -5.40
N VAL A 275 -13.86 -14.98 -5.52
CA VAL A 275 -12.91 -16.03 -5.96
C VAL A 275 -12.50 -15.80 -7.40
N ALA A 276 -13.49 -15.61 -8.30
CA ALA A 276 -13.21 -15.38 -9.72
C ALA A 276 -12.44 -14.08 -9.94
N VAL A 277 -12.78 -13.01 -9.21
CA VAL A 277 -12.06 -11.73 -9.30
C VAL A 277 -10.64 -11.84 -8.78
N LEU A 278 -10.40 -12.51 -7.64
CA LEU A 278 -9.04 -12.74 -7.15
C LEU A 278 -8.20 -13.56 -8.13
N ALA A 279 -8.78 -14.59 -8.74
CA ALA A 279 -8.10 -15.40 -9.74
C ALA A 279 -7.77 -14.57 -10.99
N ALA A 280 -8.74 -13.79 -11.49
CA ALA A 280 -8.52 -12.88 -12.61
C ALA A 280 -7.44 -11.83 -12.31
N SER A 281 -7.47 -11.22 -11.11
CA SER A 281 -6.42 -10.31 -10.65
C SER A 281 -5.05 -10.96 -10.65
N ALA A 282 -4.92 -12.18 -10.11
CA ALA A 282 -3.66 -12.91 -10.11
C ALA A 282 -3.17 -13.22 -11.54
N VAL A 283 -4.05 -13.71 -12.41
CA VAL A 283 -3.70 -14.05 -13.80
C VAL A 283 -3.30 -12.81 -14.61
N VAL A 284 -4.06 -11.71 -14.50
CA VAL A 284 -3.79 -10.46 -15.22
C VAL A 284 -2.50 -9.81 -14.70
N SER A 285 -2.25 -9.82 -13.39
CA SER A 285 -0.97 -9.40 -12.82
C SER A 285 0.18 -10.25 -13.34
N ALA A 286 0.04 -11.58 -13.30
CA ALA A 286 1.06 -12.51 -13.77
C ALA A 286 1.35 -12.32 -15.27
N ALA A 287 0.33 -12.06 -16.10
CA ALA A 287 0.51 -11.78 -17.51
C ALA A 287 1.30 -10.47 -17.73
N GLY A 288 0.93 -9.39 -17.04
CA GLY A 288 1.68 -8.12 -17.10
C GLY A 288 3.13 -8.29 -16.64
N MET A 289 3.36 -8.97 -15.52
CA MET A 289 4.70 -9.25 -15.02
C MET A 289 5.50 -10.14 -15.99
N ALA A 290 4.91 -11.20 -16.54
CA ALA A 290 5.57 -12.07 -17.49
C ALA A 290 6.03 -11.32 -18.75
N LEU A 291 5.22 -10.38 -19.25
CA LEU A 291 5.61 -9.53 -20.36
C LEU A 291 6.81 -8.63 -20.00
N VAL A 292 6.80 -7.99 -18.82
CA VAL A 292 7.94 -7.18 -18.32
C VAL A 292 9.21 -8.02 -18.17
N VAL A 293 9.08 -9.26 -17.71
CA VAL A 293 10.21 -10.16 -17.46
C VAL A 293 10.79 -10.70 -18.77
N PHE A 294 9.96 -11.34 -19.59
CA PHE A 294 10.43 -12.18 -20.70
C PHE A 294 10.47 -11.48 -22.05
N VAL A 295 9.79 -10.35 -22.24
CA VAL A 295 9.77 -9.63 -23.53
C VAL A 295 10.68 -8.43 -23.48
N ASP A 296 11.78 -8.48 -24.24
CA ASP A 296 12.73 -7.38 -24.36
C ASP A 296 12.27 -6.35 -25.40
N ASN A 297 11.23 -5.58 -25.07
CA ASN A 297 10.71 -4.53 -25.93
C ASN A 297 10.07 -3.42 -25.09
N GLN A 298 10.57 -2.19 -25.24
CA GLN A 298 10.13 -1.02 -24.47
C GLN A 298 8.61 -0.75 -24.59
N ILE A 299 8.04 -0.85 -25.79
CA ILE A 299 6.61 -0.63 -26.01
C ILE A 299 5.79 -1.69 -25.28
N VAL A 300 6.21 -2.95 -25.37
CA VAL A 300 5.55 -4.06 -24.66
C VAL A 300 5.67 -3.90 -23.16
N ALA A 301 6.84 -3.51 -22.63
CA ALA A 301 7.05 -3.28 -21.20
C ALA A 301 6.16 -2.15 -20.66
N ALA A 302 6.04 -1.04 -21.40
CA ALA A 302 5.14 0.06 -21.05
C ALA A 302 3.66 -0.36 -21.09
N ALA A 303 3.24 -1.12 -22.11
CA ALA A 303 1.88 -1.64 -22.20
C ALA A 303 1.58 -2.67 -21.10
N ALA A 304 2.56 -3.50 -20.74
CA ALA A 304 2.44 -4.52 -19.70
C ALA A 304 2.19 -3.93 -18.30
N ALA A 305 2.66 -2.70 -18.04
CA ALA A 305 2.37 -1.98 -16.82
C ALA A 305 0.87 -1.71 -16.62
N ILE A 306 0.08 -1.60 -17.70
CA ILE A 306 -1.38 -1.47 -17.64
C ILE A 306 -1.99 -2.76 -17.09
N LEU A 307 -1.60 -3.91 -17.64
CA LEU A 307 -2.08 -5.22 -17.19
C LEU A 307 -1.67 -5.46 -15.74
N TRP A 308 -0.41 -5.21 -15.40
CA TRP A 308 0.08 -5.35 -14.02
C TRP A 308 -0.71 -4.44 -13.06
N GLY A 309 -0.92 -3.17 -13.40
CA GLY A 309 -1.68 -2.23 -12.57
C GLY A 309 -3.13 -2.65 -12.36
N LEU A 310 -3.83 -3.07 -13.44
CA LEU A 310 -5.19 -3.58 -13.36
C LEU A 310 -5.29 -4.86 -12.53
N GLY A 311 -4.37 -5.81 -12.73
CA GLY A 311 -4.33 -7.06 -11.97
C GLY A 311 -4.08 -6.85 -10.48
N ALA A 312 -3.16 -5.95 -10.13
CA ALA A 312 -2.78 -5.67 -8.75
C ALA A 312 -3.88 -4.92 -7.97
N SER A 313 -4.79 -4.23 -8.66
CA SER A 313 -5.72 -3.27 -8.08
C SER A 313 -6.66 -3.80 -6.98
N LEU A 314 -7.10 -5.06 -7.06
CA LEU A 314 -8.14 -5.64 -6.18
C LEU A 314 -7.64 -6.72 -5.22
N GLY A 315 -6.43 -7.23 -5.42
CA GLY A 315 -5.92 -8.40 -4.70
C GLY A 315 -5.97 -8.23 -3.19
N PHE A 316 -5.31 -7.19 -2.69
CA PHE A 316 -5.25 -6.88 -1.26
C PHE A 316 -6.61 -6.60 -0.61
N PRO A 317 -7.44 -5.63 -1.08
CA PRO A 317 -8.71 -5.30 -0.41
C PRO A 317 -9.73 -6.45 -0.42
N VAL A 318 -9.80 -7.22 -1.52
CA VAL A 318 -10.75 -8.34 -1.62
C VAL A 318 -10.30 -9.52 -0.75
N ALA A 319 -9.00 -9.81 -0.69
CA ALA A 319 -8.49 -10.91 0.13
C ALA A 319 -8.55 -10.59 1.63
N ILE A 320 -8.32 -9.34 2.05
CA ILE A 320 -8.55 -8.89 3.44
C ILE A 320 -10.04 -9.04 3.83
N SER A 321 -10.96 -8.67 2.93
CA SER A 321 -12.39 -8.89 3.16
C SER A 321 -12.72 -10.39 3.30
N ALA A 322 -12.11 -11.25 2.47
CA ALA A 322 -12.27 -12.69 2.58
C ALA A 322 -11.72 -13.26 3.90
N ALA A 323 -10.62 -12.71 4.43
CA ALA A 323 -10.07 -13.08 5.73
C ALA A 323 -11.03 -12.76 6.88
N GLY A 324 -11.69 -11.59 6.84
CA GLY A 324 -12.70 -11.21 7.83
C GLY A 324 -13.91 -12.15 7.87
N ASP A 325 -14.29 -12.67 6.69
CA ASP A 325 -15.40 -13.62 6.51
C ASP A 325 -15.02 -15.10 6.71
N SER A 326 -13.75 -15.40 6.99
CA SER A 326 -13.25 -16.79 7.00
C SER A 326 -13.63 -17.59 8.26
N GLY A 327 -14.15 -16.93 9.30
CA GLY A 327 -14.66 -17.60 10.50
C GLY A 327 -14.89 -16.64 11.69
N LYS A 328 -15.07 -17.19 12.89
CA LYS A 328 -15.19 -16.42 14.14
C LYS A 328 -13.92 -15.59 14.41
N HIS A 329 -14.05 -14.53 15.21
CA HIS A 329 -12.95 -13.61 15.56
C HIS A 329 -12.41 -12.77 14.39
N THR A 330 -13.32 -12.17 13.62
CA THR A 330 -13.04 -11.31 12.45
C THR A 330 -11.85 -10.38 12.63
N ALA A 331 -11.78 -9.61 13.72
CA ALA A 331 -10.67 -8.67 13.96
C ALA A 331 -9.30 -9.36 14.05
N ALA A 332 -9.21 -10.50 14.73
CA ALA A 332 -7.95 -11.26 14.84
C ALA A 332 -7.55 -11.88 13.50
N ARG A 333 -8.52 -12.31 12.70
CA ARG A 333 -8.27 -12.88 11.35
C ARG A 333 -7.80 -11.82 10.37
N VAL A 334 -8.47 -10.67 10.32
CA VAL A 334 -8.04 -9.51 9.53
C VAL A 334 -6.66 -9.05 9.97
N GLY A 335 -6.40 -8.98 11.28
CA GLY A 335 -5.09 -8.63 11.82
C GLY A 335 -3.98 -9.57 11.34
N LEU A 336 -4.15 -10.89 11.48
CA LEU A 336 -3.18 -11.86 11.00
C LEU A 336 -2.96 -11.76 9.48
N ALA A 337 -4.04 -11.65 8.72
CA ALA A 337 -4.00 -11.53 7.27
C ALA A 337 -3.24 -10.26 6.81
N ALA A 338 -3.50 -9.13 7.46
CA ALA A 338 -2.77 -7.89 7.22
C ALA A 338 -1.28 -8.02 7.60
N THR A 339 -0.96 -8.62 8.75
CA THR A 339 0.44 -8.88 9.15
C THR A 339 1.18 -9.71 8.09
N VAL A 340 0.56 -10.78 7.57
CA VAL A 340 1.15 -11.60 6.50
C VAL A 340 1.36 -10.79 5.22
N GLY A 341 0.42 -9.91 4.86
CA GLY A 341 0.59 -8.96 3.76
C GLY A 341 1.77 -8.00 3.97
N TYR A 342 1.94 -7.48 5.19
CA TYR A 342 3.05 -6.59 5.50
C TYR A 342 4.42 -7.28 5.49
N VAL A 343 4.47 -8.59 5.73
CA VAL A 343 5.71 -9.37 5.50
C VAL A 343 6.16 -9.27 4.04
N ALA A 344 5.24 -9.20 3.07
CA ALA A 344 5.59 -9.02 1.66
C ALA A 344 6.36 -7.71 1.43
N PHE A 345 5.85 -6.60 1.94
CA PHE A 345 6.50 -5.29 1.82
C PHE A 345 7.81 -5.22 2.63
N LEU A 346 7.94 -6.01 3.72
CA LEU A 346 9.14 -6.06 4.53
C LEU A 346 10.27 -6.85 3.84
N VAL A 347 9.97 -8.04 3.32
CA VAL A 347 10.97 -8.95 2.77
C VAL A 347 11.25 -8.67 1.29
N GLY A 348 10.27 -8.14 0.56
CA GLY A 348 10.33 -7.90 -0.89
C GLY A 348 11.54 -7.08 -1.33
N PRO A 349 11.72 -5.83 -0.84
CA PRO A 349 12.80 -4.98 -1.31
C PRO A 349 14.21 -5.56 -1.16
N PRO A 350 14.66 -6.02 0.03
CA PRO A 350 16.02 -6.55 0.16
C PRO A 350 16.23 -7.85 -0.63
N VAL A 351 15.22 -8.73 -0.71
CA VAL A 351 15.31 -9.97 -1.49
C VAL A 351 15.43 -9.67 -2.99
N LEU A 352 14.60 -8.77 -3.51
CA LEU A 352 14.67 -8.36 -4.91
C LEU A 352 15.93 -7.58 -5.25
N GLY A 353 16.43 -6.76 -4.33
CA GLY A 353 17.71 -6.08 -4.50
C GLY A 353 18.87 -7.08 -4.64
N PHE A 354 18.92 -8.09 -3.76
CA PHE A 354 19.93 -9.14 -3.83
C PHE A 354 19.82 -9.99 -5.10
N LEU A 355 18.61 -10.45 -5.44
CA LEU A 355 18.39 -11.21 -6.68
C LEU A 355 18.69 -10.37 -7.92
N GLY A 356 18.35 -9.08 -7.89
CA GLY A 356 18.59 -8.13 -8.97
C GLY A 356 20.07 -7.91 -9.23
N GLU A 357 20.89 -7.83 -8.18
CA GLU A 357 22.35 -7.72 -8.30
C GLU A 357 22.97 -8.94 -8.99
N HIS A 358 22.51 -10.15 -8.63
CA HIS A 358 23.11 -11.39 -9.14
C HIS A 358 22.57 -11.86 -10.49
N TYR A 359 21.30 -11.59 -10.79
CA TYR A 359 20.61 -12.14 -11.95
C TYR A 359 20.01 -11.07 -12.89
N GLY A 360 20.15 -9.80 -12.53
CA GLY A 360 19.48 -8.67 -13.20
C GLY A 360 18.06 -8.44 -12.66
N LEU A 361 17.64 -7.17 -12.66
CA LEU A 361 16.34 -6.75 -12.09
C LEU A 361 15.13 -7.41 -12.75
N ARG A 362 15.17 -7.66 -14.07
CA ARG A 362 14.09 -8.36 -14.77
C ARG A 362 13.94 -9.80 -14.28
N SER A 363 15.03 -10.54 -14.16
CA SER A 363 15.04 -11.93 -13.71
C SER A 363 14.60 -12.05 -12.24
N ALA A 364 14.94 -11.08 -11.39
CA ALA A 364 14.53 -11.05 -9.99
C ALA A 364 12.99 -11.08 -9.82
N LEU A 365 12.25 -10.48 -10.75
CA LEU A 365 10.78 -10.47 -10.73
C LEU A 365 10.16 -11.86 -10.94
N ILE A 366 10.92 -12.85 -11.45
CA ILE A 366 10.44 -14.24 -11.57
C ILE A 366 10.00 -14.78 -10.21
N ALA A 367 10.71 -14.43 -9.13
CA ALA A 367 10.35 -14.86 -7.78
C ALA A 367 8.93 -14.41 -7.41
N VAL A 368 8.58 -13.15 -7.73
CA VAL A 368 7.25 -12.60 -7.47
C VAL A 368 6.22 -13.18 -8.43
N LEU A 369 6.57 -13.35 -9.71
CA LEU A 369 5.70 -13.96 -10.71
C LEU A 369 5.25 -15.38 -10.29
N VAL A 370 6.18 -16.19 -9.79
CA VAL A 370 5.88 -17.54 -9.28
C VAL A 370 4.90 -17.48 -8.10
N LEU A 371 5.08 -16.54 -7.16
CA LEU A 371 4.15 -16.36 -6.04
C LEU A 371 2.75 -15.97 -6.53
N VAL A 372 2.65 -15.05 -7.49
CA VAL A 372 1.36 -14.60 -8.05
C VAL A 372 0.66 -15.73 -8.81
N LEU A 373 1.41 -16.51 -9.60
CA LEU A 373 0.87 -17.69 -10.27
C LEU A 373 0.37 -18.74 -9.26
N ALA A 374 1.13 -19.00 -8.20
CA ALA A 374 0.70 -19.89 -7.12
C ALA A 374 -0.59 -19.38 -6.44
N ALA A 375 -0.70 -18.07 -6.22
CA ALA A 375 -1.89 -17.44 -5.64
C ALA A 375 -3.16 -17.69 -6.47
N ALA A 376 -3.06 -17.72 -7.80
CA ALA A 376 -4.18 -18.00 -8.70
C ALA A 376 -4.85 -19.35 -8.39
N PHE A 377 -4.05 -20.39 -8.09
CA PHE A 377 -4.53 -21.73 -7.78
C PHE A 377 -5.17 -21.87 -6.40
N ILE A 378 -4.72 -21.07 -5.43
CA ILE A 378 -5.24 -21.13 -4.05
C ILE A 378 -6.40 -20.16 -3.78
N THR A 379 -6.80 -19.36 -4.76
CA THR A 379 -7.98 -18.46 -4.68
C THR A 379 -9.30 -19.10 -4.22
N PRO A 380 -9.59 -20.41 -4.45
CA PRO A 380 -10.79 -21.03 -3.89
C PRO A 380 -10.86 -20.99 -2.36
N ALA A 381 -9.74 -20.89 -1.64
CA ALA A 381 -9.71 -20.73 -0.19
C ALA A 381 -10.45 -19.45 0.26
N ALA A 382 -10.46 -18.43 -0.61
CA ALA A 382 -11.18 -17.20 -0.38
C ALA A 382 -12.68 -17.32 -0.60
N ARG A 383 -13.30 -18.46 -0.94
CA ARG A 383 -14.78 -18.62 -1.07
C ARG A 383 -15.49 -18.21 0.23
N LYS A 384 -16.74 -17.74 0.21
CA LYS A 384 -17.49 -17.48 1.47
C LYS A 384 -17.82 -18.82 2.13
N ALA A 385 -17.66 -18.93 3.44
CA ALA A 385 -18.16 -20.12 4.12
C ALA A 385 -19.67 -20.16 3.89
N ALA A 386 -20.22 -21.32 3.51
CA ALA A 386 -21.66 -21.49 3.52
C ALA A 386 -22.15 -21.08 4.92
N PRO A 387 -23.27 -20.34 5.04
CA PRO A 387 -23.90 -20.20 6.35
C PRO A 387 -24.06 -21.63 6.87
N ALA A 388 -23.48 -21.92 8.03
CA ALA A 388 -23.82 -23.15 8.71
C ALA A 388 -25.35 -23.14 8.77
N GLU A 389 -26.00 -24.12 8.15
CA GLU A 389 -27.41 -24.37 8.38
C GLU A 389 -27.58 -24.25 9.88
N ARG A 390 -28.43 -23.29 10.28
CA ARG A 390 -28.87 -23.16 11.67
C ARG A 390 -29.12 -24.58 12.15
N GLU A 391 -28.59 -24.93 13.33
CA GLU A 391 -29.04 -26.09 14.09
C GLU A 391 -30.58 -26.04 14.13
N THR A 392 -31.23 -26.68 13.16
CA THR A 392 -32.69 -26.72 13.00
C THR A 392 -33.16 -28.15 13.22
N ALA A 393 -32.42 -28.94 14.01
CA ALA A 393 -32.76 -30.36 14.17
C ALA A 393 -32.35 -31.05 15.49
N SER A 394 -31.90 -30.37 16.56
CA SER A 394 -31.48 -31.13 17.77
C SER A 394 -31.86 -30.60 19.16
N SER A 395 -32.80 -29.66 19.30
CA SER A 395 -33.37 -29.38 20.64
C SER A 395 -34.90 -29.38 20.71
N LEU A 396 -35.60 -29.65 19.61
CA LEU A 396 -37.02 -30.03 19.63
C LEU A 396 -37.25 -31.54 19.89
N SER A 397 -36.21 -32.31 20.27
CA SER A 397 -36.34 -33.75 20.60
C SER A 397 -35.99 -34.13 22.04
N ARG A 398 -35.92 -33.16 22.97
CA ARG A 398 -35.95 -33.45 24.41
C ARG A 398 -37.08 -32.67 25.08
N SER A 399 -38.29 -32.89 24.57
CA SER A 399 -39.54 -32.76 25.33
C SER A 399 -39.83 -34.08 26.01
#